data_AF-A0ABD0P0H2-F1
#
_entry.id   AF-A0ABD0P0H2-F1
#
_cell.length_a   1.000
_cell.length_b   1.000
_cell.length_c   1.000
_cell.angle_alpha   90.00
_cell.angle_beta   90.00
_cell.angle_gamma   90.00
#
_symmetry.space_group_name_H-M   'P 1'
#
loop_
_entity.id
_entity.type
_entity.pdbx_description
1 polymer ?
#
loop_
_entity_poly.entity_id
_entity_poly.type
_entity_poly.pdbx_seq_one_letter_code
_entity_poly.pdbx_strand_id
1 'polypeptide(L)'
;QIVNIEKKPDYNRGSRYLLELDLLEASGRHLRLVQYIFVKKTEDWGSHKKQKTQDAELKLCNPYSFYWKPTVTVHFIVPVKNQARWVQQFISDMEKMYSTTGDQNFNVIITDYESTDMNIEQALQNSYLP
;
A
#
# COMPACT_ATOMS: atom_id res chain seq x y z
N GLN A 1 13.14 10.00 -2.56
CA GLN A 1 13.75 8.70 -2.21
C GLN A 1 12.87 7.57 -2.72
N ILE A 2 13.47 6.49 -3.23
CA ILE A 2 12.74 5.25 -3.50
C ILE A 2 12.58 4.52 -2.18
N VAL A 3 11.35 4.20 -1.79
CA VAL A 3 11.08 3.47 -0.55
C VAL A 3 10.89 2.00 -0.81
N ASN A 4 10.13 1.65 -1.84
CA ASN A 4 9.94 0.26 -2.23
C ASN A 4 9.69 0.16 -3.75
N ILE A 5 10.09 -0.98 -4.30
CA ILE A 5 9.80 -1.37 -5.68
C ILE A 5 9.42 -2.84 -5.66
N GLU A 6 8.15 -3.13 -5.91
CA GLU A 6 7.70 -4.50 -6.11
C GLU A 6 7.60 -4.80 -7.61
N LYS A 7 8.19 -5.92 -8.07
CA LYS A 7 8.14 -6.34 -9.48
C LYS A 7 7.24 -7.56 -9.63
N LYS A 8 6.27 -7.47 -10.54
CA LYS A 8 5.47 -8.60 -11.02
C LYS A 8 5.83 -8.91 -12.48
N PRO A 9 6.64 -9.96 -12.75
CA PRO A 9 7.08 -10.27 -14.11
C PRO A 9 5.94 -10.85 -14.95
N ASP A 10 5.85 -10.40 -16.21
CA ASP A 10 5.17 -11.09 -17.29
C ASP A 10 6.20 -11.26 -18.43
N TYR A 11 6.64 -12.50 -18.62
CA TYR A 11 7.77 -12.84 -19.47
C TYR A 11 7.49 -12.63 -20.98
N ASN A 12 6.21 -12.50 -21.33
CA ASN A 12 5.76 -12.33 -22.71
C ASN A 12 5.61 -10.84 -23.03
N ARG A 13 4.96 -10.05 -22.17
CA ARG A 13 4.59 -8.65 -22.49
C ARG A 13 5.52 -7.60 -21.87
N GLY A 14 6.21 -7.93 -20.79
CA GLY A 14 6.93 -6.97 -19.96
C GLY A 14 6.53 -7.05 -18.49
N SER A 15 7.24 -6.35 -17.61
CA SER A 15 7.01 -6.47 -16.15
C SER A 15 6.22 -5.29 -15.61
N ARG A 16 5.31 -5.54 -14.67
CA ARG A 16 4.64 -4.49 -13.89
C ARG A 16 5.45 -4.21 -12.62
N TYR A 17 5.47 -2.95 -12.21
CA TYR A 17 6.09 -2.54 -10.96
C TYR A 17 5.11 -1.71 -10.14
N LEU A 18 5.08 -1.94 -8.83
CA LEU A 18 4.52 -1.01 -7.86
C LEU A 18 5.68 -0.17 -7.33
N LEU A 19 5.66 1.12 -7.62
CA LEU A 19 6.64 2.07 -7.12
C LEU A 19 6.09 2.79 -5.90
N GLU A 20 6.86 2.80 -4.82
CA GLU A 20 6.60 3.61 -3.65
C GLU A 20 7.74 4.60 -3.46
N LEU A 21 7.42 5.88 -3.63
CA LEU A 21 8.38 6.97 -3.60
C LEU A 21 8.00 7.95 -2.49
N ASP A 22 8.99 8.43 -1.77
CA ASP A 22 8.88 9.61 -0.91
C ASP A 22 9.49 10.79 -1.67
N LEU A 23 8.65 11.77 -2.01
CA LEU A 23 8.98 12.91 -2.85
C LEU A 23 9.03 14.17 -2.00
N LEU A 24 10.05 15.00 -2.21
CA LEU A 24 10.11 16.34 -1.63
C LEU A 24 9.64 17.34 -2.68
N GLU A 25 8.53 18.00 -2.43
CA GLU A 25 8.07 19.10 -3.27
C GLU A 25 8.95 20.34 -3.11
N ALA A 26 8.91 21.23 -4.10
CA ALA A 26 9.58 22.54 -4.02
C ALA A 26 9.11 23.39 -2.83
N SER A 27 7.91 23.15 -2.32
CA SER A 27 7.35 23.76 -1.11
C SER A 27 8.00 23.28 0.20
N GLY A 28 8.86 22.26 0.15
CA GLY A 28 9.40 21.58 1.33
C GLY A 28 8.48 20.50 1.90
N ARG A 29 7.31 20.26 1.28
CA ARG A 29 6.36 19.23 1.70
C ARG A 29 6.81 17.84 1.24
N HIS A 30 6.78 16.86 2.13
CA HIS A 30 6.96 15.45 1.80
C HIS A 30 5.67 14.84 1.25
N LEU A 31 5.78 14.04 0.20
CA LEU A 31 4.69 13.37 -0.50
C LEU A 31 5.00 11.89 -0.70
N ARG A 32 4.10 11.01 -0.25
CA ARG A 32 4.16 9.60 -0.59
C ARG A 32 3.40 9.34 -1.90
N LEU A 33 4.10 8.85 -2.92
CA LEU A 33 3.52 8.40 -4.18
C LEU A 33 3.58 6.88 -4.25
N VAL A 34 2.42 6.24 -4.46
CA VAL A 34 2.30 4.80 -4.69
C VAL A 34 1.62 4.58 -6.04
N GLN A 35 2.39 4.17 -7.04
CA GLN A 35 1.92 4.11 -8.43
C GLN A 35 2.37 2.83 -9.13
N TYR A 36 1.45 2.26 -9.92
CA TYR A 36 1.80 1.18 -10.84
C TYR A 36 2.35 1.72 -12.15
N ILE A 37 3.48 1.17 -12.58
CA ILE A 37 4.07 1.37 -13.90
C ILE A 37 4.27 0.02 -14.59
N PHE A 38 4.32 0.03 -15.92
CA PHE A 38 4.59 -1.14 -16.73
C PHE A 38 5.83 -0.89 -17.58
N VAL A 39 6.77 -1.83 -17.56
CA VAL A 39 7.95 -1.80 -18.41
C VAL A 39 7.73 -2.81 -19.53
N LYS A 40 7.46 -2.31 -20.74
CA LYS A 40 7.19 -3.17 -21.89
C LYS A 40 8.47 -3.89 -22.31
N LYS A 41 8.36 -5.18 -22.62
CA LYS A 41 9.42 -5.91 -23.29
C LYS A 41 9.45 -5.43 -24.74
N THR A 42 10.53 -4.76 -25.14
CA THR A 42 10.77 -4.45 -26.56
C THR A 42 11.07 -5.76 -27.26
N GLU A 43 10.02 -6.32 -27.86
CA GLU A 43 10.11 -7.46 -28.74
C GLU A 43 10.48 -6.92 -30.13
N ASP A 44 11.76 -7.09 -30.52
CA ASP A 44 12.25 -6.82 -31.88
C ASP A 44 11.62 -7.82 -32.88
N TRP A 45 10.30 -7.76 -33.08
CA TRP A 45 9.59 -8.54 -34.09
C TRP A 45 9.77 -7.90 -35.47
N GLY A 46 10.98 -8.00 -36.02
CA GLY A 46 11.20 -7.67 -37.42
C GLY A 46 12.63 -7.53 -37.92
N SER A 47 13.68 -7.64 -37.10
CA SER A 47 15.02 -7.59 -37.67
C SER A 47 16.06 -8.34 -36.88
N HIS A 48 16.74 -9.23 -37.58
CA HIS A 48 17.94 -9.94 -37.17
C HIS A 48 19.03 -8.97 -36.70
N LYS A 49 19.01 -8.56 -35.43
CA LYS A 49 20.22 -8.10 -34.73
C LYS A 49 20.18 -8.65 -33.32
N LYS A 50 21.12 -9.54 -33.02
CA LYS A 50 21.57 -9.79 -31.64
C LYS A 50 22.18 -8.48 -31.13
N GLN A 51 21.33 -7.55 -30.73
CA GLN A 51 21.75 -6.29 -30.17
C GLN A 51 22.17 -6.57 -28.72
N LYS A 52 23.40 -6.18 -28.38
CA LYS A 52 23.97 -6.34 -27.04
C LYS A 52 22.97 -5.83 -26.01
N THR A 53 22.70 -6.65 -25.01
CA THR A 53 21.70 -6.51 -23.95
C THR A 53 21.83 -5.26 -23.06
N GLN A 54 22.71 -4.31 -23.40
CA GLN A 54 23.02 -3.14 -22.57
C GLN A 54 22.26 -1.86 -22.96
N ASP A 55 21.71 -1.76 -24.18
CA ASP A 55 21.07 -0.54 -24.69
C ASP A 55 19.62 -0.74 -25.19
N ALA A 56 18.91 -1.76 -24.69
CA ALA A 56 17.48 -1.87 -24.99
C ALA A 56 16.74 -0.76 -24.25
N GLU A 57 16.24 0.24 -25.00
CA GLU A 57 15.47 1.36 -24.45
C GLU A 57 14.27 0.85 -23.64
N LEU A 58 14.31 1.01 -22.32
CA LEU A 58 13.23 0.60 -21.44
C LEU A 58 12.07 1.58 -21.56
N LYS A 59 10.96 1.13 -22.15
CA LYS A 59 9.75 1.95 -22.27
C LYS A 59 8.87 1.78 -21.04
N LEU A 60 8.82 2.84 -20.23
CA LEU A 60 7.89 2.97 -19.11
C LEU A 60 6.50 3.36 -19.65
N CYS A 61 5.47 2.66 -19.20
CA CYS A 61 4.09 2.84 -19.64
C CYS A 61 3.14 2.84 -18.45
N ASN A 62 2.03 3.56 -18.56
CA ASN A 62 0.92 3.39 -17.63
C ASN A 62 0.12 2.13 -18.03
N PRO A 63 -0.21 1.24 -17.08
CA PRO A 63 -0.96 0.02 -17.40
C PRO A 63 -2.40 0.37 -17.82
N TYR A 64 -2.74 0.08 -19.08
CA TYR A 64 -4.09 0.27 -19.60
C TYR A 64 -5.07 -0.70 -18.94
N SER A 65 -6.31 -0.27 -18.68
CA SER A 65 -7.39 -1.04 -18.02
C SER A 65 -7.09 -1.50 -16.58
N PHE A 66 -6.01 -1.01 -15.96
CA PHE A 66 -5.69 -1.28 -14.56
C PHE A 66 -6.03 -0.05 -13.71
N TYR A 67 -7.20 -0.07 -13.07
CA TYR A 67 -7.70 1.03 -12.26
C TYR A 67 -7.30 0.82 -10.79
N TRP A 68 -6.31 1.59 -10.35
CA TRP A 68 -5.90 1.67 -8.95
C TRP A 68 -6.53 2.89 -8.30
N LYS A 69 -7.26 2.68 -7.19
CA LYS A 69 -7.83 3.77 -6.38
C LYS A 69 -7.11 3.76 -5.01
N PRO A 70 -6.06 4.58 -4.82
CA PRO A 70 -5.33 4.63 -3.55
C PRO A 70 -6.13 5.27 -2.41
N THR A 71 -7.26 5.92 -2.71
CA THR A 71 -8.13 6.63 -1.76
C THR A 71 -9.37 5.82 -1.39
N VAL A 72 -9.24 4.50 -1.30
CA VAL A 72 -10.33 3.62 -0.84
C VAL A 72 -10.36 3.56 0.67
N THR A 73 -11.55 3.54 1.25
CA THR A 73 -11.72 3.33 2.69
C THR A 73 -11.60 1.84 3.02
N VAL A 74 -10.72 1.49 3.96
CA VAL A 74 -10.52 0.12 4.44
C VAL A 74 -11.26 -0.09 5.76
N HIS A 75 -12.06 -1.15 5.88
CA HIS A 75 -12.75 -1.49 7.12
C HIS A 75 -12.07 -2.66 7.82
N PHE A 76 -11.47 -2.42 8.98
CA PHE A 76 -10.91 -3.46 9.84
C PHE A 76 -12.02 -3.98 10.76
N ILE A 77 -12.49 -5.20 10.51
CA ILE A 77 -13.54 -5.83 11.33
C ILE A 77 -12.90 -6.95 12.15
N VAL A 78 -12.88 -6.77 13.47
CA VAL A 78 -12.17 -7.67 14.39
C VAL A 78 -13.16 -8.31 15.37
N PRO A 79 -13.55 -9.58 15.19
CA PRO A 79 -14.34 -10.31 16.16
C PRO A 79 -13.45 -10.78 17.32
N VAL A 80 -13.87 -10.57 18.57
CA VAL A 80 -13.04 -10.84 19.75
C VAL A 80 -13.83 -11.50 20.88
N LYS A 81 -13.15 -12.39 21.62
CA LYS A 81 -13.61 -12.95 22.89
C LYS A 81 -12.43 -13.24 23.80
N ASN A 82 -12.32 -12.55 24.92
CA ASN A 82 -11.26 -12.71 25.92
C ASN A 82 -9.84 -12.65 25.30
N GLN A 83 -9.58 -11.61 24.50
CA GLN A 83 -8.27 -11.34 23.87
C GLN A 83 -7.78 -9.92 24.17
N ALA A 84 -8.04 -9.40 25.38
CA ALA A 84 -7.80 -8.01 25.75
C ALA A 84 -6.41 -7.48 25.35
N ARG A 85 -5.34 -8.27 25.60
CA ARG A 85 -3.96 -7.86 25.27
C ARG A 85 -3.76 -7.63 23.78
N TRP A 86 -4.34 -8.47 22.93
CA TRP A 86 -4.24 -8.32 21.48
C TRP A 86 -5.09 -7.18 20.97
N VAL A 87 -6.26 -6.94 21.57
CA VAL A 87 -7.11 -5.78 21.24
C VAL A 87 -6.40 -4.48 21.57
N GLN A 88 -5.77 -4.38 22.75
CA GLN A 88 -4.99 -3.20 23.13
C GLN A 88 -3.82 -2.96 22.18
N GLN A 89 -3.08 -4.02 21.85
CA GLN A 89 -1.97 -3.92 20.90
C GLN A 89 -2.45 -3.46 19.53
N PHE A 90 -3.54 -4.05 19.04
CA PHE A 90 -4.15 -3.67 17.77
C PHE A 90 -4.58 -2.20 17.75
N ILE A 91 -5.28 -1.72 18.77
CA ILE A 91 -5.68 -0.30 18.87
C ILE A 91 -4.42 0.58 18.84
N SER A 92 -3.40 0.27 19.64
CA SER A 92 -2.16 1.06 19.70
C SER A 92 -1.41 1.08 18.36
N ASP A 93 -1.36 -0.04 17.64
CA ASP A 93 -0.72 -0.11 16.33
C ASP A 93 -1.50 0.71 15.29
N MET A 94 -2.83 0.69 15.34
CA MET A 94 -3.68 1.49 14.46
C MET A 94 -3.56 3.00 14.78
N GLU A 95 -3.48 3.39 16.05
CA GLU A 95 -3.22 4.78 16.46
C GLU A 95 -1.85 5.26 15.99
N LYS A 96 -0.83 4.41 16.10
CA LYS A 96 0.51 4.70 15.60
C LYS A 96 0.51 4.87 14.09
N MET A 97 -0.20 4.00 13.37
CA MET A 97 -0.36 4.11 11.91
C MET A 97 -1.04 5.43 11.54
N TYR A 98 -2.13 5.78 12.22
CA TYR A 98 -2.86 7.03 11.99
C TYR A 98 -2.03 8.26 12.29
N SER A 99 -1.41 8.34 13.47
CA SER A 99 -0.55 9.48 13.85
C SER A 99 0.66 9.66 12.94
N THR A 100 1.20 8.58 12.37
CA THR A 100 2.36 8.64 11.46
C THR A 100 1.97 9.03 10.04
N THR A 101 0.82 8.55 9.55
CA THR A 101 0.42 8.69 8.13
C THR A 101 -0.62 9.77 7.89
N GLY A 102 -1.43 10.10 8.90
CA GLY A 102 -2.61 10.96 8.81
C GLY A 102 -3.76 10.39 7.98
N ASP A 103 -3.71 9.11 7.61
CA ASP A 103 -4.70 8.52 6.71
C ASP A 103 -6.07 8.41 7.39
N GLN A 104 -7.08 9.05 6.79
CA GLN A 104 -8.47 9.04 7.27
C GLN A 104 -9.30 7.95 6.58
N ASN A 105 -8.73 7.22 5.62
CA ASN A 105 -9.45 6.26 4.80
C ASN A 105 -9.47 4.86 5.43
N PHE A 106 -9.72 4.78 6.74
CA PHE A 106 -9.97 3.50 7.38
C PHE A 106 -10.98 3.61 8.53
N ASN A 107 -11.62 2.50 8.86
CA ASN A 107 -12.50 2.37 10.01
C ASN A 107 -12.10 1.13 10.81
N VAL A 108 -12.22 1.22 12.13
CA VAL A 108 -12.04 0.07 13.04
C VAL A 108 -13.39 -0.31 13.64
N ILE A 109 -13.79 -1.57 13.45
CA ILE A 109 -15.04 -2.13 13.96
C ILE A 109 -14.68 -3.36 14.78
N ILE A 110 -14.86 -3.30 16.10
CA ILE A 110 -14.63 -4.44 16.98
C ILE A 110 -15.98 -5.04 17.37
N THR A 111 -16.15 -6.34 17.14
CA THR A 111 -17.33 -7.09 17.54
C THR A 111 -16.97 -7.95 18.75
N ASP A 112 -17.42 -7.54 19.93
CA ASP A 112 -17.15 -8.25 21.18
C ASP A 112 -18.20 -9.34 21.47
N TYR A 113 -17.73 -10.56 21.71
CA TYR A 113 -18.55 -11.72 22.07
C TYR A 113 -18.49 -11.99 23.57
N GLU A 114 -18.90 -10.97 24.35
CA GLU A 114 -18.97 -11.00 25.82
C GLU A 114 -17.61 -11.25 26.48
N SER A 115 -16.61 -10.43 26.14
CA SER A 115 -15.31 -10.48 26.80
C SER A 115 -15.42 -9.98 28.25
N THR A 116 -14.73 -10.66 29.17
CA THR A 116 -14.70 -10.29 30.59
C THR A 116 -13.36 -9.73 31.04
N ASP A 117 -12.36 -9.72 30.16
CA ASP A 117 -10.97 -9.39 30.45
C ASP A 117 -10.59 -7.92 30.20
N MET A 118 -11.47 -7.14 29.54
CA MET A 118 -11.33 -5.69 29.34
C MET A 118 -12.65 -5.04 28.91
N ASN A 119 -12.84 -3.75 29.21
CA ASN A 119 -13.86 -2.94 28.56
C ASN A 119 -13.34 -2.41 27.20
N ILE A 120 -13.70 -3.10 26.13
CA ILE A 120 -13.26 -2.79 24.76
C ILE A 120 -13.84 -1.47 24.25
N GLU A 121 -15.09 -1.18 24.57
CA GLU A 121 -15.76 0.06 24.15
C GLU A 121 -15.04 1.28 24.72
N GLN A 122 -14.71 1.26 26.02
CA GLN A 122 -13.97 2.32 26.67
C GLN A 122 -12.56 2.48 26.08
N ALA A 123 -11.89 1.37 25.73
CA ALA A 123 -10.57 1.42 25.09
C ALA A 123 -10.62 2.10 23.72
N LEU A 124 -11.66 1.83 22.92
CA LEU A 124 -11.88 2.52 21.65
C LEU A 124 -12.21 4.00 21.83
N GLN A 125 -13.10 4.36 22.76
CA GLN A 125 -13.45 5.76 23.04
C GLN A 125 -12.26 6.61 23.50
N ASN A 126 -11.31 6.00 24.21
CA ASN A 126 -10.10 6.66 24.70
C ASN A 126 -8.97 6.69 23.65
N SER A 127 -9.16 6.03 22.50
CA SER A 127 -8.14 5.96 21.45
C SER A 127 -8.18 7.19 20.54
N TYR A 128 -7.05 7.48 19.90
CA TYR A 128 -6.87 8.52 18.89
C TYR A 128 -7.13 8.02 17.47
N LEU A 129 -8.04 7.06 17.30
CA LEU A 129 -8.45 6.58 15.99
C LEU A 129 -9.45 7.57 15.33
N PRO A 130 -9.47 7.67 13.99
CA PRO A 130 -10.43 8.50 13.26
C PRO A 130 -11.87 7.96 13.31
#